data_AF-A0A7V9TCN0-F1
#
_entry.id   AF-A0A7V9TCN0-F1
#
_cell.length_a   1.000
_cell.length_b   1.000
_cell.length_c   1.000
_cell.angle_alpha   90.00
_cell.angle_beta   90.00
_cell.angle_gamma   90.00
#
_symmetry.space_group_name_H-M   'P 1'
#
loop_
_entity.id
_entity.type
_entity.pdbx_description
1 polymer ?
#
loop_
_entity_poly.entity_id
_entity_poly.type
_entity_poly.pdbx_seq_one_letter_code
_entity_poly.pdbx_strand_id
1 'polypeptide(L)'
;GYSTQTILATPLLINGETVGVLEFVNRRGQPPHEPFAPHEMDWAARFADSIAALVEAHETAGLIETLFTRTLENARREGVAKGRGRTHRDASGELQSWLKTVQAAPEHCDLLSLAISLQAIAARGEAERHLCRDMLEAIARWTDRRRTGESVGYLF
;
A
#
# COMPACT_ATOMS: atom_id res chain seq x y z
N GLY A 1 17.16 39.81 -3.69
CA GLY A 1 16.67 38.52 -4.22
C GLY A 1 17.24 37.39 -3.38
N TYR A 2 16.52 36.28 -3.23
CA TYR A 2 17.05 35.08 -2.59
C TYR A 2 18.12 34.45 -3.50
N SER A 3 19.30 34.14 -2.98
CA SER A 3 20.42 33.56 -3.75
C SER A 3 20.61 32.11 -3.32
N THR A 4 20.39 31.17 -4.23
CA THR A 4 20.67 29.74 -4.00
C THR A 4 22.16 29.48 -4.20
N GLN A 5 22.87 29.11 -3.14
CA GLN A 5 24.32 28.86 -3.15
C GLN A 5 24.64 27.42 -2.82
N THR A 6 23.99 26.84 -1.80
CA THR A 6 24.18 25.45 -1.41
C THR A 6 22.85 24.69 -1.44
N ILE A 7 22.88 23.46 -1.96
CA ILE A 7 21.73 22.55 -2.03
C ILE A 7 22.16 21.19 -1.52
N LEU A 8 21.35 20.60 -0.64
CA LEU A 8 21.41 19.19 -0.28
C LEU A 8 20.11 18.53 -0.72
N ALA A 9 20.21 17.61 -1.68
CA ALA A 9 19.09 16.84 -2.19
C ALA A 9 19.21 15.40 -1.68
N THR A 10 18.16 14.93 -0.99
CA THR A 10 18.10 13.57 -0.43
C THR A 10 16.91 12.84 -1.04
N PRO A 11 17.11 11.66 -1.66
CA PRO A 11 16.00 10.92 -2.25
C PRO A 11 15.06 10.37 -1.18
N LEU A 12 13.76 10.42 -1.45
CA LEU A 12 12.75 9.68 -0.68
C LEU A 12 12.65 8.28 -1.29
N LEU A 13 12.98 7.26 -0.51
CA LEU A 13 13.04 5.87 -0.98
C LEU A 13 11.91 5.04 -0.35
N ILE A 14 11.15 4.33 -1.17
CA ILE A 14 10.20 3.28 -0.75
C ILE A 14 10.61 2.01 -1.46
N ASN A 15 10.91 0.93 -0.72
CA ASN A 15 11.36 -0.37 -1.26
C ASN A 15 12.52 -0.28 -2.28
N GLY A 16 13.39 0.74 -2.14
CA GLY A 16 14.52 0.98 -3.03
C GLY A 16 14.20 1.79 -4.28
N GLU A 17 12.94 2.19 -4.48
CA GLU A 17 12.51 3.08 -5.55
C GLU A 17 12.43 4.53 -5.05
N THR A 18 12.89 5.48 -5.88
CA THR A 18 12.81 6.91 -5.58
C THR A 18 11.41 7.44 -5.89
N VAL A 19 10.68 7.84 -4.85
CA VAL A 19 9.32 8.40 -4.97
C VAL A 19 9.29 9.93 -4.90
N GLY A 20 10.42 10.55 -4.55
CA GLY A 20 10.55 12.00 -4.49
C GLY A 20 11.93 12.43 -4.03
N VAL A 21 12.10 13.74 -3.81
CA VAL A 21 13.35 14.34 -3.35
C VAL A 21 13.05 15.38 -2.28
N LEU A 22 13.78 15.31 -1.17
CA LEU A 22 13.81 16.33 -0.13
C LEU A 22 14.99 17.26 -0.37
N GLU A 23 14.71 18.54 -0.62
CA GLU A 23 15.72 19.56 -0.89
C GLU A 23 15.87 20.54 0.27
N PHE A 24 17.11 20.71 0.72
CA PHE A 24 17.50 21.75 1.66
C PHE A 24 18.31 22.81 0.91
N VAL A 25 17.82 24.05 0.93
CA VAL A 25 18.45 25.18 0.24
C VAL A 25 19.05 26.14 1.24
N ASN A 26 20.34 26.44 1.06
CA ASN A 26 21.17 27.32 1.87
C ASN A 26 21.19 26.97 3.37
N ARG A 27 22.39 26.70 3.88
CA ARG A 27 22.59 26.55 5.32
C ARG A 27 22.22 27.85 6.05
N ARG A 28 21.58 27.75 7.22
CA ARG A 28 21.25 28.94 8.04
C ARG A 28 22.52 29.72 8.36
N GLY A 29 22.48 31.05 8.15
CA GLY A 29 23.63 31.93 8.35
C GLY A 29 23.62 33.10 7.37
N GLN A 30 24.63 33.97 7.46
CA GLN A 30 24.85 34.99 6.44
C GLN A 30 25.69 34.41 5.29
N PRO A 31 25.46 34.86 4.04
CA PRO A 31 26.32 34.49 2.92
C PRO A 31 27.79 34.91 3.15
N PRO A 32 28.77 34.17 2.58
CA PRO A 32 28.59 32.96 1.78
C PRO A 32 28.18 31.75 2.62
N HIS A 33 27.22 30.97 2.13
CA HIS A 33 26.73 29.81 2.86
C HIS A 33 27.77 28.67 2.82
N GLU A 34 28.10 28.12 3.99
CA GLU A 34 28.94 26.93 4.07
C GLU A 34 28.22 25.69 3.48
N PRO A 35 28.97 24.73 2.92
CA PRO A 35 28.42 23.42 2.58
C PRO A 35 27.80 22.71 3.78
N PHE A 36 26.86 21.81 3.52
CA PHE A 36 26.27 20.96 4.56
C PHE A 36 27.33 20.01 5.15
N ALA A 37 27.35 19.91 6.47
CA ALA A 37 28.26 19.02 7.19
C ALA A 37 27.78 17.56 7.13
N PRO A 38 28.67 16.56 7.28
CA PRO A 38 28.29 15.14 7.18
C PRO A 38 27.13 14.73 8.10
N HIS A 39 27.12 15.20 9.34
CA HIS A 39 26.04 14.90 10.28
C HIS A 39 24.69 15.53 9.88
N GLU A 40 24.70 16.67 9.15
CA GLU A 40 23.49 17.28 8.61
C GLU A 40 22.94 16.45 7.44
N MET A 41 23.82 15.83 6.65
CA MET A 41 23.44 14.87 5.60
C MET A 41 22.83 13.60 6.19
N ASP A 42 23.39 13.08 7.29
CA ASP A 42 22.82 11.93 8.01
C ASP A 42 21.42 12.23 8.55
N TRP A 43 21.19 13.45 9.04
CA TRP A 43 19.85 13.87 9.46
C TRP A 43 18.90 14.01 8.28
N ALA A 44 19.35 14.59 7.17
CA ALA A 44 18.56 14.70 5.96
C ALA A 44 18.10 13.31 5.47
N ALA A 45 18.98 12.30 5.50
CA ALA A 45 18.64 10.91 5.20
C ALA A 45 17.55 10.36 6.12
N ARG A 46 17.68 10.53 7.44
CA ARG A 46 16.67 10.05 8.41
C ARG A 46 15.31 10.74 8.24
N PHE A 47 15.32 12.04 7.94
CA PHE A 47 14.08 12.77 7.63
C PHE A 47 13.46 12.29 6.33
N ALA A 48 14.27 12.03 5.31
CA ALA A 48 13.80 11.45 4.05
C ALA A 48 13.15 10.08 4.26
N ASP A 49 13.74 9.20 5.07
CA ASP A 49 13.14 7.89 5.41
C ASP A 49 11.78 8.05 6.11
N SER A 50 11.70 8.96 7.08
CA SER A 50 10.46 9.22 7.82
C SER A 50 9.36 9.80 6.92
N ILE A 51 9.72 10.70 6.02
CA ILE A 51 8.79 11.30 5.05
C ILE A 51 8.33 10.25 4.04
N ALA A 52 9.24 9.41 3.53
CA ALA A 52 8.90 8.33 2.60
C ALA A 52 7.86 7.37 3.22
N ALA A 53 8.05 6.97 4.48
CA ALA A 53 7.08 6.14 5.19
C ALA A 53 5.70 6.82 5.36
N LEU A 54 5.67 8.13 5.59
CA LEU A 54 4.42 8.89 5.68
C LEU A 54 3.70 8.99 4.34
N VAL A 55 4.44 9.17 3.24
CA VAL A 55 3.88 9.17 1.88
C VAL A 55 3.28 7.79 1.59
N GLU A 56 4.01 6.71 1.85
CA GLU A 56 3.55 5.33 1.66
C GLU A 56 2.24 5.06 2.41
N ALA A 57 2.19 5.44 3.69
CA ALA A 57 1.01 5.27 4.52
C ALA A 57 -0.18 6.09 4.01
N HIS A 58 0.05 7.33 3.57
CA HIS A 58 -0.99 8.20 3.04
C HIS A 58 -1.57 7.67 1.74
N GLU A 59 -0.72 7.24 0.80
CA GLU A 59 -1.15 6.62 -0.45
C GLU A 59 -1.96 5.36 -0.19
N THR A 60 -1.48 4.47 0.67
CA THR A 60 -2.18 3.23 1.05
C THR A 60 -3.55 3.53 1.66
N ALA A 61 -3.64 4.51 2.55
CA ALA A 61 -4.90 4.91 3.17
C ALA A 61 -5.91 5.43 2.12
N GLY A 62 -5.47 6.28 1.19
CA GLY A 62 -6.31 6.79 0.12
C GLY A 62 -6.82 5.70 -0.84
N LEU A 63 -5.99 4.70 -1.12
CA LEU A 63 -6.39 3.52 -1.90
C LEU A 63 -7.46 2.71 -1.20
N ILE A 64 -7.27 2.45 0.09
CA ILE A 64 -8.22 1.72 0.93
C ILE A 64 -9.55 2.48 1.01
N GLU A 65 -9.52 3.79 1.26
CA GLU A 65 -10.72 4.63 1.30
C GLU A 65 -11.48 4.59 -0.04
N THR A 66 -10.76 4.68 -1.16
CA THR A 66 -11.35 4.61 -2.50
C THR A 66 -11.98 3.24 -2.75
N LEU A 67 -11.30 2.16 -2.34
CA LEU A 67 -11.82 0.80 -2.42
C LEU A 67 -13.12 0.65 -1.62
N PHE A 68 -13.14 1.12 -0.37
CA PHE A 68 -14.32 1.06 0.50
C PHE A 68 -15.49 1.85 -0.10
N THR A 69 -15.23 3.06 -0.58
CA THR A 69 -16.26 3.92 -1.18
C THR A 69 -16.90 3.23 -2.39
N ARG A 70 -16.08 2.72 -3.32
CA ARG A 70 -16.57 2.00 -4.51
C ARG A 70 -17.33 0.73 -4.17
N THR A 71 -16.87 0.02 -3.14
CA THR A 71 -17.54 -1.19 -2.65
C THR A 71 -18.94 -0.87 -2.11
N LEU A 72 -19.07 0.18 -1.31
CA LEU A 72 -20.37 0.63 -0.77
C LEU A 72 -21.30 1.14 -1.88
N GLU A 73 -20.77 1.88 -2.85
CA GLU A 73 -21.54 2.32 -4.01
C GLU A 73 -22.07 1.13 -4.83
N ASN A 74 -21.24 0.11 -5.06
CA ASN A 74 -21.65 -1.11 -5.76
C ASN A 74 -22.75 -1.86 -4.99
N ALA A 75 -22.59 -2.04 -3.68
CA ALA A 75 -23.61 -2.66 -2.83
C ALA A 75 -24.93 -1.87 -2.82
N ARG A 76 -24.85 -0.53 -2.81
CA ARG A 76 -26.04 0.34 -2.90
C ARG A 76 -26.74 0.22 -4.25
N ARG A 77 -25.99 0.16 -5.35
CA ARG A 77 -26.55 -0.05 -6.71
C ARG A 77 -27.25 -1.40 -6.82
N GLU A 78 -26.69 -2.45 -6.23
CA GLU A 78 -27.32 -3.78 -6.16
C GLU A 78 -28.63 -3.77 -5.36
N GLY A 79 -28.69 -3.03 -4.24
CA GLY A 79 -29.91 -2.88 -3.44
C GLY A 79 -31.04 -2.10 -4.14
N VAL A 80 -30.70 -1.15 -5.02
CA VAL A 80 -31.66 -0.37 -5.83
C VAL A 80 -32.08 -1.13 -7.09
N ALA A 81 -31.21 -1.98 -7.65
CA ALA A 81 -31.42 -2.73 -8.89
C ALA A 81 -32.07 -4.10 -8.69
N LYS A 82 -33.10 -4.23 -7.84
CA LYS A 82 -33.94 -5.45 -7.71
C LYS A 82 -34.64 -5.88 -9.02
N GLY A 83 -34.41 -5.21 -10.16
CA GLY A 83 -35.01 -5.51 -11.46
C GLY A 83 -34.07 -5.95 -12.59
N ARG A 84 -32.75 -5.97 -12.42
CA ARG A 84 -31.83 -6.42 -13.50
C ARG A 84 -30.60 -7.09 -12.91
N GLY A 85 -30.52 -8.41 -13.06
CA GLY A 85 -29.54 -9.29 -12.42
C GLY A 85 -28.09 -8.95 -12.74
N ARG A 86 -27.50 -8.08 -11.93
CA ARG A 86 -26.06 -7.86 -11.87
C ARG A 86 -25.48 -8.81 -10.84
N THR A 87 -24.55 -9.66 -11.25
CA THR A 87 -24.00 -10.69 -10.37
C THR A 87 -22.81 -10.12 -9.59
N HIS A 88 -22.56 -10.65 -8.39
CA HIS A 88 -21.37 -10.31 -7.57
C HIS A 88 -20.04 -10.44 -8.32
N ARG A 89 -20.02 -11.28 -9.37
CA ARG A 89 -18.88 -11.48 -10.26
C ARG A 89 -18.59 -10.25 -11.13
N ASP A 90 -19.62 -9.51 -11.53
CA ASP A 90 -19.50 -8.31 -12.37
C ASP A 90 -18.95 -7.13 -11.56
N ALA A 91 -19.43 -6.94 -10.32
CA ALA A 91 -18.94 -5.89 -9.42
C ALA A 91 -17.45 -6.06 -9.05
N SER A 92 -17.02 -7.30 -8.82
CA SER A 92 -15.62 -7.62 -8.50
C SER A 92 -14.71 -7.44 -9.72
N GLY A 93 -15.21 -7.72 -10.93
CA GLY A 93 -14.49 -7.47 -12.18
C GLY A 93 -14.23 -6.00 -12.44
N GLU A 94 -15.18 -5.12 -12.13
CA GLU A 94 -15.00 -3.67 -12.24
C GLU A 94 -13.98 -3.12 -11.24
N LEU A 95 -13.99 -3.62 -10.00
CA LEU A 95 -13.00 -3.28 -8.98
C LEU A 95 -11.58 -3.71 -9.41
N GLN A 96 -11.44 -4.91 -9.95
CA GLN A 96 -10.18 -5.41 -10.52
C GLN A 96 -9.72 -4.58 -11.73
N SER A 97 -10.64 -4.19 -12.61
CA SER A 97 -10.31 -3.32 -13.74
C SER A 97 -9.86 -1.94 -13.28
N TRP A 98 -10.50 -1.37 -12.26
CA TRP A 98 -10.07 -0.11 -11.68
C TRP A 98 -8.68 -0.22 -11.06
N LEU A 99 -8.41 -1.28 -10.31
CA LEU A 99 -7.12 -1.46 -9.65
C LEU A 99 -5.96 -1.47 -10.65
N LYS A 100 -6.17 -2.01 -11.87
CA LYS A 100 -5.19 -1.95 -12.98
C LYS A 100 -4.92 -0.55 -13.52
N THR A 101 -5.79 0.41 -13.24
CA THR A 101 -5.64 1.82 -13.65
C THR A 101 -5.04 2.70 -12.56
N VAL A 102 -4.94 2.18 -11.34
CA VAL A 102 -4.37 2.90 -10.20
C VAL A 102 -2.86 2.94 -10.34
N GLN A 103 -2.29 4.14 -10.27
CA GLN A 103 -0.85 4.32 -10.10
C GLN A 103 -0.54 4.26 -8.59
N ALA A 104 -0.14 3.09 -8.13
CA ALA A 104 0.31 2.84 -6.77
C ALA A 104 1.40 1.78 -6.78
N ALA A 105 2.12 1.64 -5.67
CA ALA A 105 3.13 0.60 -5.50
C ALA A 105 2.54 -0.79 -5.84
N PRO A 106 3.27 -1.64 -6.61
CA PRO A 106 2.79 -2.97 -7.01
C PRO A 106 2.33 -3.82 -5.82
N GLU A 107 3.02 -3.73 -4.69
CA GLU A 107 2.71 -4.47 -3.47
C GLU A 107 1.33 -4.11 -2.90
N HIS A 108 0.97 -2.82 -2.92
CA HIS A 108 -0.34 -2.36 -2.49
C HIS A 108 -1.44 -2.84 -3.44
N CYS A 109 -1.18 -2.80 -4.74
CA CYS A 109 -2.10 -3.33 -5.74
C CYS A 109 -2.33 -4.83 -5.56
N ASP A 110 -1.29 -5.61 -5.30
CA ASP A 110 -1.41 -7.06 -5.07
C ASP A 110 -2.25 -7.38 -3.82
N LEU A 111 -2.02 -6.66 -2.72
CA LEU A 111 -2.81 -6.82 -1.49
C LEU A 111 -4.29 -6.48 -1.69
N LEU A 112 -4.58 -5.37 -2.38
CA LEU A 112 -5.96 -4.97 -2.69
C LEU A 112 -6.63 -5.95 -3.64
N SER A 113 -5.89 -6.51 -4.60
CA SER A 113 -6.39 -7.53 -5.51
C SER A 113 -6.82 -8.78 -4.75
N LEU A 114 -5.98 -9.25 -3.82
CA LEU A 114 -6.31 -10.37 -2.93
C LEU A 114 -7.56 -10.08 -2.10
N ALA A 115 -7.66 -8.88 -1.52
CA ALA A 115 -8.83 -8.47 -0.74
C ALA A 115 -10.12 -8.48 -1.57
N ILE A 116 -10.09 -7.95 -2.81
CA ILE A 116 -11.22 -7.98 -3.74
C ILE A 116 -11.62 -9.42 -4.07
N SER A 117 -10.65 -10.31 -4.34
CA SER A 117 -10.92 -11.72 -4.62
C SER A 117 -11.55 -12.45 -3.43
N LEU A 118 -11.04 -12.22 -2.21
CA LEU A 118 -11.61 -12.77 -0.99
C LEU A 118 -13.04 -12.29 -0.77
N GLN A 119 -13.29 -10.99 -0.97
CA GLN A 119 -14.63 -10.43 -0.88
C GLN A 119 -15.60 -11.06 -1.89
N ALA A 120 -15.17 -11.25 -3.15
CA ALA A 120 -15.98 -11.83 -4.20
C ALA A 120 -16.45 -13.27 -3.89
N ILE A 121 -15.64 -14.02 -3.15
CA ILE A 121 -15.97 -15.37 -2.69
C ILE A 121 -16.86 -15.28 -1.46
N ALA A 122 -16.46 -14.49 -0.46
CA ALA A 122 -17.18 -14.30 0.80
C ALA A 122 -18.61 -13.76 0.62
N ALA A 123 -18.86 -12.96 -0.42
CA ALA A 123 -20.17 -12.39 -0.66
C ALA A 123 -21.23 -13.39 -1.17
N ARG A 124 -20.83 -14.62 -1.53
CA ARG A 124 -21.75 -15.65 -2.07
C ARG A 124 -22.61 -16.33 -1.01
N GLY A 125 -22.16 -16.33 0.24
CA GLY A 125 -22.87 -17.05 1.29
C GLY A 125 -22.06 -17.23 2.57
N GLU A 126 -22.69 -17.86 3.55
CA GLU A 126 -22.07 -18.17 4.83
C GLU A 126 -21.08 -19.33 4.76
N ALA A 127 -21.34 -20.30 3.87
CA ALA A 127 -20.44 -21.44 3.64
C ALA A 127 -19.11 -20.98 3.03
N GLU A 128 -19.17 -20.11 2.02
CA GLU A 128 -17.99 -19.54 1.37
C GLU A 128 -17.18 -18.67 2.33
N ARG A 129 -17.83 -17.92 3.23
CA ARG A 129 -17.16 -17.16 4.28
C ARG A 129 -16.40 -18.04 5.26
N HIS A 130 -17.01 -19.13 5.71
CA HIS A 130 -16.34 -20.11 6.57
C HIS A 130 -15.15 -20.74 5.86
N LEU A 131 -15.31 -21.17 4.62
CA LEU A 131 -14.22 -21.75 3.83
C LEU A 131 -13.04 -20.76 3.67
N CYS A 132 -13.31 -19.51 3.32
CA CYS A 132 -12.27 -18.49 3.21
C CYS A 132 -11.52 -18.31 4.54
N ARG A 133 -12.23 -18.28 5.66
CA ARG A 133 -11.62 -18.18 6.99
C ARG A 133 -10.73 -19.39 7.29
N ASP A 134 -11.24 -20.60 7.11
CA ASP A 134 -10.52 -21.84 7.41
C ASP A 134 -9.24 -21.96 6.57
N MET A 135 -9.30 -21.58 5.30
CA MET A 135 -8.15 -21.55 4.41
C MET A 135 -7.11 -20.53 4.86
N LEU A 136 -7.52 -19.30 5.20
CA LEU A 136 -6.62 -18.26 5.68
C LEU A 136 -5.96 -18.65 7.01
N GLU A 137 -6.72 -19.25 7.94
CA GLU A 137 -6.18 -19.77 9.20
C GLU A 137 -5.22 -20.95 9.00
N ALA A 138 -5.49 -21.84 8.03
CA ALA A 138 -4.58 -22.91 7.67
C ALA A 138 -3.26 -22.37 7.10
N ILE A 139 -3.32 -21.37 6.23
CA ILE A 139 -2.14 -20.69 5.67
C ILE A 139 -1.35 -20.01 6.78
N ALA A 140 -2.01 -19.24 7.67
CA ALA A 140 -1.37 -18.56 8.78
C ALA A 140 -0.61 -19.54 9.70
N ARG A 141 -1.25 -20.66 10.08
CA ARG A 141 -0.61 -21.72 10.87
C ARG A 141 0.57 -22.37 10.15
N TRP A 142 0.52 -22.49 8.83
CA TRP A 142 1.62 -23.03 8.04
C TRP A 142 2.80 -22.06 7.98
N THR A 143 2.53 -20.76 7.76
CA THR A 143 3.57 -19.73 7.72
C THR A 143 4.24 -19.54 9.08
N ASP A 144 3.49 -19.60 10.18
CA ASP A 144 4.05 -19.49 11.52
C ASP A 144 4.99 -20.65 11.85
N ARG A 145 4.59 -21.90 11.55
CA ARG A 145 5.44 -23.08 11.73
C ARG A 145 6.73 -23.02 10.91
N ARG A 146 6.65 -22.49 9.69
CA ARG A 146 7.82 -22.29 8.84
C ARG A 146 8.75 -21.22 9.42
N ARG A 147 8.21 -20.15 10.00
CA ARG A 147 8.98 -19.05 10.61
C ARG A 147 9.65 -19.45 11.91
N THR A 148 9.03 -20.32 12.71
CA THR A 148 9.58 -20.84 13.97
C THR A 148 10.63 -21.95 13.79
N GLY A 149 10.93 -22.37 12.56
CA GLY A 149 11.94 -23.39 12.28
C GLY A 149 11.54 -24.81 12.67
N GLU A 150 10.26 -25.06 12.95
CA GLU A 150 9.72 -26.42 13.06
C GLU A 150 9.71 -27.04 11.66
N SER A 151 10.87 -27.56 11.28
CA SER A 151 11.02 -28.43 10.15
C SER A 151 10.05 -29.59 10.34
N VAL A 152 9.02 -29.65 9.51
CA VAL A 152 8.27 -30.88 9.31
C VAL A 152 9.28 -31.87 8.74
N GLY A 153 9.89 -32.65 9.63
CA GLY A 153 10.61 -33.84 9.27
C GLY A 153 9.60 -34.74 8.57
N TYR A 154 9.69 -34.80 7.25
CA TYR A 154 9.15 -35.92 6.51
C TYR A 154 9.92 -37.16 7.00
N LEU A 155 9.29 -37.88 7.92
CA LEU A 155 9.61 -39.28 8.21
C LEU A 155 8.63 -40.12 7.39
N PHE A 156 9.23 -40.91 6.49
CA PHE A 156 8.69 -41.93 5.58
C PHE A 156 8.19 -41.45 4.22
#